data_AF-A0A1I6AXI5-F1
#
_entry.id   AF-A0A1I6AXI5-F1
#
_cell.length_a   1.000
_cell.length_b   1.000
_cell.length_c   1.000
_cell.angle_alpha   90.00
_cell.angle_beta   90.00
_cell.angle_gamma   90.00
#
_symmetry.space_group_name_H-M   'P 1'
#
loop_
_entity.id
_entity.type
_entity.pdbx_description
1 polymer ?
#
loop_
_entity_poly.entity_id
_entity_poly.type
_entity_poly.pdbx_seq_one_letter_code
_entity_poly.pdbx_strand_id
1 'polypeptide(L)' 'MPEHDHPAPPAPRPVPAPPPSAPDQPQDIDPRAGIDDAVAALDDLDELPLVEHVERFDAVHTELTVALSSIDKV' A
#
# COMPACT_ATOMS: atom_id res chain seq x y z
N MET A 1 68.04 19.26 -2.25
CA MET A 1 66.85 18.84 -1.49
C MET A 1 65.65 19.20 -2.34
N PRO A 2 64.88 18.21 -2.84
CA PRO A 2 63.83 18.39 -3.84
C PRO A 2 62.55 18.98 -3.24
N GLU A 3 61.76 19.58 -4.10
CA GLU A 3 60.52 20.32 -3.81
C GLU A 3 59.40 19.37 -3.37
N HIS A 4 58.81 19.63 -2.20
CA HIS A 4 57.62 18.92 -1.74
C HIS A 4 56.37 19.70 -2.17
N ASP A 5 55.84 19.25 -3.31
CA ASP A 5 54.49 19.48 -3.82
C ASP A 5 53.44 19.26 -2.71
N HIS A 6 52.52 20.22 -2.54
CA HIS A 6 51.47 20.18 -1.52
C HIS A 6 50.17 19.67 -2.17
N PRO A 7 49.65 18.46 -1.83
CA PRO A 7 48.40 18.01 -2.41
C PRO A 7 47.20 18.75 -1.79
N ALA A 8 46.29 19.20 -2.67
CA ALA A 8 45.03 19.86 -2.36
C ALA A 8 44.10 19.00 -1.47
N PRO A 9 43.15 19.61 -0.73
CA PRO A 9 42.22 18.86 0.13
C PRO A 9 41.22 18.04 -0.71
N PRO A 10 40.82 16.82 -0.26
CA PRO A 10 39.84 16.02 -0.97
C PRO A 10 38.41 16.58 -0.80
N ALA A 11 37.66 16.66 -1.90
CA ALA A 11 36.25 17.04 -1.92
C ALA A 11 35.35 15.98 -1.22
N PRO A 12 34.21 16.37 -0.61
CA PRO A 12 33.30 15.45 0.05
C PRO A 12 32.60 14.53 -0.97
N ARG A 13 32.58 13.22 -0.70
CA ARG A 13 31.90 12.24 -1.55
C ARG A 13 30.39 12.31 -1.33
N PRO A 14 29.55 12.24 -2.38
CA PRO A 14 28.10 12.09 -2.22
C PRO A 14 27.80 10.74 -1.55
N VAL A 15 27.01 10.76 -0.46
CA VAL A 15 26.48 9.52 0.12
C VAL A 15 25.33 9.02 -0.76
N PRO A 16 25.26 7.72 -1.09
CA PRO A 16 24.07 7.13 -1.71
C PRO A 16 22.85 7.33 -0.80
N ALA A 17 21.77 7.86 -1.35
CA ALA A 17 20.51 7.98 -0.63
C ALA A 17 19.99 6.58 -0.22
N PRO A 18 19.41 6.41 0.98
CA PRO A 18 18.74 5.17 1.35
C PRO A 18 17.57 4.89 0.39
N PRO A 19 17.29 3.61 0.09
CA PRO A 19 16.20 3.26 -0.81
C PRO A 19 14.85 3.73 -0.25
N PRO A 20 13.88 4.10 -1.11
CA PRO A 20 12.52 4.38 -0.67
C PRO A 20 11.95 3.13 0.02
N SER A 21 11.43 3.30 1.24
CA SER A 21 10.71 2.26 1.95
C SER A 21 9.53 1.80 1.10
N ALA A 22 9.58 0.55 0.61
CA ALA A 22 8.45 -0.08 -0.04
C ALA A 22 7.27 -0.17 0.96
N PRO A 23 6.06 0.29 0.61
CA PRO A 23 4.87 0.07 1.43
C PRO A 23 4.31 -1.31 1.12
N ASP A 24 4.98 -2.36 1.62
CA ASP A 24 4.47 -3.74 1.61
C ASP A 24 4.29 -4.26 3.04
N GLN A 25 4.05 -3.35 3.99
CA GLN A 25 3.48 -3.75 5.26
C GLN A 25 1.99 -4.02 5.01
N PRO A 26 1.45 -5.18 5.44
CA PRO A 26 0.01 -5.33 5.55
C PRO A 26 -0.43 -4.25 6.52
N GLN A 27 -0.95 -3.18 5.93
CA GLN A 27 -1.66 -2.14 6.63
C GLN A 27 -2.70 -2.87 7.48
N ASP A 28 -2.60 -2.70 8.79
CA ASP A 28 -3.57 -3.16 9.79
C ASP A 28 -4.84 -2.34 9.54
N ILE A 29 -5.46 -2.61 8.39
CA ILE A 29 -6.74 -2.07 7.97
C ILE A 29 -7.71 -2.88 8.81
N ASP A 30 -8.45 -2.19 9.69
CA ASP A 30 -9.51 -2.82 10.45
C ASP A 30 -10.38 -3.63 9.46
N PRO A 31 -10.50 -4.96 9.62
CA PRO A 31 -11.21 -5.78 8.65
C PRO A 31 -12.68 -5.37 8.51
N ARG A 32 -13.25 -4.64 9.48
CA ARG A 32 -14.58 -4.04 9.32
C ARG A 32 -14.60 -2.79 8.46
N ALA A 33 -13.52 -2.01 8.42
CA ALA A 33 -13.48 -0.80 7.62
C ALA A 33 -13.58 -1.10 6.10
N GLY A 34 -12.98 -2.20 5.64
CA GLY A 34 -13.13 -2.67 4.25
C GLY A 34 -14.56 -3.12 3.93
N ILE A 35 -15.23 -3.77 4.89
CA ILE A 35 -16.64 -4.18 4.74
C ILE A 35 -17.56 -2.96 4.69
N ASP A 36 -17.38 -1.98 5.59
CA ASP A 36 -18.22 -0.79 5.65
C ASP A 36 -18.12 0.04 4.35
N ASP A 37 -16.91 0.19 3.80
CA ASP A 37 -16.67 0.86 2.52
C ASP A 37 -17.33 0.11 1.35
N ALA A 38 -17.15 -1.22 1.29
CA ALA A 38 -17.75 -2.06 0.25
C ALA A 38 -19.28 -2.05 0.31
N VAL A 39 -19.88 -2.01 1.50
CA VAL A 39 -21.32 -1.92 1.70
C VAL A 39 -21.84 -0.54 1.32
N ALA A 40 -21.16 0.54 1.69
CA ALA A 40 -21.53 1.90 1.28
C ALA A 40 -21.50 2.07 -0.25
N ALA A 41 -20.58 1.38 -0.93
CA ALA A 41 -20.53 1.37 -2.40
C ALA A 41 -21.74 0.70 -3.08
N LEU A 42 -22.61 0.03 -2.32
CA LEU A 42 -23.89 -0.53 -2.79
C LEU A 42 -25.06 0.46 -2.72
N ASP A 43 -24.96 1.57 -1.99
CA ASP A 43 -26.07 2.53 -1.87
C ASP A 43 -26.45 3.14 -3.23
N ASP A 44 -25.47 3.39 -4.10
CA ASP A 44 -25.66 3.98 -5.44
C ASP A 44 -25.73 2.91 -6.55
N LEU A 45 -26.03 1.65 -6.21
CA LEU A 45 -26.00 0.56 -7.18
C LEU A 45 -27.05 0.73 -8.29
N ASP A 46 -28.20 1.34 -8.00
CA ASP A 46 -29.26 1.55 -9.00
C ASP A 46 -28.90 2.55 -10.10
N GLU A 47 -27.89 3.40 -9.85
CA GLU A 47 -27.33 4.32 -10.86
C GLU A 47 -26.39 3.60 -11.85
N LEU A 48 -25.99 2.36 -11.53
CA LEU A 48 -25.07 1.56 -12.35
C LEU A 48 -25.81 0.58 -13.27
N PRO A 49 -25.22 0.23 -14.42
CA PRO A 49 -25.70 -0.86 -15.25
C PRO A 49 -25.78 -2.19 -14.47
N LEU A 50 -26.82 -2.98 -14.72
CA LEU A 50 -27.02 -4.31 -14.10
C LEU A 50 -25.81 -5.26 -14.19
N VAL A 51 -24.99 -5.12 -15.23
CA VAL A 51 -23.79 -5.94 -15.39
C VAL A 51 -22.73 -5.63 -14.32
N GLU A 52 -22.64 -4.37 -13.88
CA GLU A 52 -21.71 -3.90 -12.85
C GLU A 52 -22.17 -4.29 -11.44
N HIS A 53 -23.47 -4.59 -11.25
CA HIS A 53 -24.02 -4.96 -9.95
C HIS A 53 -23.32 -6.20 -9.40
N VAL A 54 -23.09 -7.19 -10.26
CA VAL A 54 -22.45 -8.45 -9.89
C VAL A 54 -21.03 -8.21 -9.38
N GLU A 55 -20.26 -7.33 -10.05
CA GLU A 55 -18.90 -7.01 -9.64
C GLU A 55 -18.86 -6.29 -8.28
N ARG A 56 -19.82 -5.40 -8.00
CA ARG A 56 -19.92 -4.74 -6.68
C ARG A 56 -20.27 -5.71 -5.56
N PHE A 57 -21.19 -6.64 -5.80
CA PHE A 57 -21.51 -7.69 -4.83
C PHE A 57 -20.35 -8.67 -4.62
N ASP A 58 -19.59 -9.00 -5.67
CA ASP A 58 -18.40 -9.84 -5.58
C ASP A 58 -17.29 -9.19 -4.73
N ALA A 59 -17.09 -7.88 -4.88
CA ALA A 59 -16.15 -7.11 -4.05
C ALA A 59 -16.52 -7.22 -2.55
N VAL A 60 -17.80 -7.06 -2.20
CA VAL A 60 -18.28 -7.20 -0.82
C VAL A 60 -18.04 -8.62 -0.29
N HIS A 61 -18.30 -9.66 -1.09
CA HIS A 61 -18.04 -11.04 -0.70
C HIS A 61 -16.54 -11.31 -0.49
N THR A 62 -15.68 -10.70 -1.30
CA THR A 62 -14.22 -10.78 -1.16
C THR A 62 -13.77 -10.15 0.15
N GLU A 63 -14.19 -8.92 0.45
CA GLU A 63 -13.86 -8.23 1.70
C GLU A 63 -14.35 -9.01 2.93
N LEU A 64 -15.56 -9.54 2.88
CA LEU A 64 -16.09 -10.40 3.96
C LEU A 64 -15.24 -11.66 4.14
N THR A 65 -14.82 -12.30 3.04
CA THR A 65 -13.98 -13.51 3.09
C THR A 65 -12.60 -13.19 3.68
N VAL A 66 -12.00 -12.06 3.32
CA VAL A 66 -10.71 -11.58 3.86
C VAL A 66 -10.84 -11.31 5.36
N ALA A 67 -11.88 -10.62 5.78
CA ALA A 67 -12.15 -10.32 7.18
C ALA A 67 -12.32 -11.59 8.01
N LEU A 68 -13.15 -12.53 7.54
CA LEU A 68 -13.37 -13.81 8.22
C LEU A 68 -12.11 -14.67 8.27
N SER A 69 -11.35 -14.74 7.18
CA SER A 69 -10.08 -15.47 7.13
C SER A 69 -9.00 -14.87 8.03
N SER A 70 -9.07 -13.56 8.30
CA SER A 70 -8.16 -12.89 9.22
C SER A 70 -8.48 -13.20 10.68
N ILE A 71 -9.76 -13.44 11.00
CA ILE A 71 -10.22 -13.85 12.34
C ILE A 71 -9.95 -15.34 12.60
N ASP A 72 -10.04 -16.19 11.56
CA ASP A 72 -9.89 -17.65 11.65
C ASP A 72 -8.43 -18.12 11.87
N LYS A 73 -7.43 -17.25 11.68
CA LYS A 73 -6.03 -17.55 12.03
C LYS A 73 -5.85 -17.59 13.56
N VAL A 74 -6.16 -18.73 14.17
CA VAL A 74 -5.90 -19.09 15.59
C VAL A 74 -4.60 -19.86 15.78
#